data_AF-A0A3D3M1K4-F1
#
_entry.id   AF-A0A3D3M1K4-F1
#
_cell.length_a   1.000
_cell.length_b   1.000
_cell.length_c   1.000
_cell.angle_alpha   90.00
_cell.angle_beta   90.00
_cell.angle_gamma   90.00
#
_symmetry.space_group_name_H-M   'P 1'
#
loop_
_entity.id
_entity.type
_entity.pdbx_description
1 polymer ?
#
loop_
_entity_poly.entity_id
_entity_poly.type
_entity_poly.pdbx_seq_one_letter_code
_entity_poly.pdbx_strand_id
1 'polypeptide(L)'
;MTEKLSQDDLKALWVNAAEHGLTLNDLSAIAMRYDIGADDLLNELSSRLAVDFLSGSLTYDFCDQVINGLFDAITDLGIQNEFPEPAFALYKAFDQGEWVRQDDPPGIDPGEKYTRPQVVAIMARFA
;
A
#
# COMPACT_ATOMS: atom_id res chain seq x y z
N MET A 1 -0.65 24.38 9.48
CA MET A 1 -0.60 23.76 8.15
C MET A 1 0.15 22.47 8.34
N THR A 2 -0.52 21.33 8.26
CA THR A 2 0.13 20.02 8.27
C THR A 2 0.99 19.94 7.02
N GLU A 3 2.28 19.68 7.19
CA GLU A 3 3.20 19.51 6.06
C GLU A 3 2.80 18.22 5.33
N LYS A 4 2.71 18.27 3.99
CA LYS A 4 2.38 17.06 3.22
C LYS A 4 3.63 16.18 3.16
N LEU A 5 3.48 14.87 3.33
CA LEU A 5 4.56 13.90 3.17
C LEU A 5 5.31 14.15 1.84
N SER A 6 6.61 14.47 1.93
CA SER A 6 7.43 14.78 0.77
C SER A 6 7.57 13.56 -0.15
N GLN A 7 7.86 13.81 -1.44
CA GLN A 7 8.08 12.75 -2.42
C GLN A 7 9.34 11.91 -2.10
N ASP A 8 10.37 12.53 -1.53
CA ASP A 8 11.61 11.82 -1.19
C ASP A 8 11.40 10.89 0.01
N ASP A 9 10.67 11.35 1.04
CA ASP A 9 10.33 10.52 2.18
C ASP A 9 9.38 9.39 1.80
N LEU A 10 8.40 9.67 0.94
CA LEU A 10 7.48 8.66 0.41
C LEU A 10 8.25 7.52 -0.26
N LYS A 11 9.19 7.85 -1.16
CA LYS A 11 10.00 6.86 -1.87
C LYS A 11 10.94 6.11 -0.93
N ALA A 12 11.56 6.81 0.02
CA ALA A 12 12.43 6.18 1.01
C ALA A 12 11.65 5.16 1.86
N LEU A 13 10.42 5.49 2.26
CA LEU A 13 9.55 4.59 3.00
C LEU A 13 9.11 3.40 2.16
N TRP A 14 8.76 3.58 0.88
CA TRP A 14 8.43 2.46 0.01
C TRP A 14 9.62 1.51 -0.17
N VAL A 15 10.81 2.03 -0.45
CA VAL A 15 12.01 1.19 -0.58
C VAL A 15 12.27 0.42 0.71
N ASN A 16 12.18 1.08 1.87
CA ASN A 16 12.40 0.42 3.15
C ASN A 16 11.34 -0.66 3.44
N ALA A 17 10.06 -0.36 3.18
CA ALA A 17 8.98 -1.33 3.30
C ALA A 17 9.21 -2.56 2.41
N ALA A 18 9.57 -2.36 1.15
CA ALA A 18 9.83 -3.45 0.22
C ALA A 18 11.03 -4.33 0.63
N GLU A 19 12.08 -3.74 1.19
CA GLU A 19 13.31 -4.46 1.55
C GLU A 19 13.28 -5.11 2.94
N HIS A 20 12.59 -4.48 3.90
CA HIS A 20 12.71 -4.80 5.32
C HIS A 20 11.37 -4.95 6.05
N GLY A 21 10.28 -4.52 5.43
CA GLY A 21 9.03 -4.28 6.14
C GLY A 21 9.11 -3.06 7.05
N LEU A 22 7.97 -2.53 7.45
CA LEU A 22 7.87 -1.42 8.39
C LEU A 22 6.94 -1.78 9.55
N THR A 23 7.39 -1.46 10.76
CA THR A 23 6.58 -1.52 11.98
C THR A 23 6.04 -0.13 12.34
N LEU A 24 5.12 -0.06 13.30
CA LEU A 24 4.64 1.23 13.84
C LEU A 24 5.77 2.07 14.46
N ASN A 25 6.79 1.42 15.02
CA ASN A 25 7.95 2.13 15.56
C ASN A 25 8.76 2.81 14.45
N ASP A 26 8.92 2.16 13.31
CA ASP A 26 9.65 2.73 12.16
C ASP A 26 8.91 3.94 11.58
N LEU A 27 7.57 3.89 11.60
CA LEU A 27 6.70 4.97 11.12
C LEU A 27 6.59 6.15 12.09
N SER A 28 6.86 5.93 13.39
CA SER A 28 6.64 6.93 14.45
C SER A 28 7.38 8.24 14.23
N ALA A 29 8.64 8.19 13.80
CA ALA A 29 9.45 9.39 13.57
C ALA A 29 8.91 10.24 12.42
N ILE A 30 8.43 9.59 11.36
CA ILE A 30 7.80 10.27 10.22
C ILE A 30 6.45 10.85 10.62
N ALA A 31 5.62 10.06 11.29
CA ALA A 31 4.30 10.49 11.77
C ALA A 31 4.42 11.75 12.67
N MET A 32 5.37 11.75 13.60
CA MET A 32 5.66 12.92 14.46
C MET A 32 6.17 14.13 13.67
N ARG A 33 7.05 13.91 12.68
CA ARG A 33 7.61 15.01 11.87
C ARG A 33 6.53 15.73 11.07
N TYR A 34 5.58 14.97 10.54
CA TYR A 34 4.49 15.50 9.73
C TYR A 34 3.23 15.86 10.52
N ASP A 35 3.22 15.59 11.83
CA ASP A 35 2.06 15.81 12.73
C ASP A 35 0.79 15.08 12.21
N ILE A 36 0.96 13.80 11.83
CA ILE A 36 -0.12 12.92 11.34
C ILE A 36 -0.19 11.62 12.14
N GLY A 37 -1.35 10.98 12.14
CA GLY A 37 -1.53 9.65 12.70
C GLY A 37 -0.81 8.57 11.90
N ALA A 38 -0.48 7.45 12.55
CA ALA A 38 0.14 6.30 11.87
C ALA A 38 -0.82 5.63 10.87
N ASP A 39 -2.12 5.65 11.18
CA ASP A 39 -3.21 5.26 10.29
C ASP A 39 -3.26 6.16 9.04
N ASP A 40 -3.26 7.48 9.22
CA ASP A 40 -3.22 8.45 8.12
C ASP A 40 -1.96 8.28 7.26
N LEU A 41 -0.80 8.05 7.88
CA LEU A 41 0.45 7.78 7.17
C LEU A 41 0.35 6.50 6.32
N LEU A 42 -0.13 5.39 6.88
CA LEU A 42 -0.29 4.14 6.13
C LEU A 42 -1.29 4.28 4.97
N ASN A 43 -2.40 4.98 5.21
CA ASN A 43 -3.40 5.29 4.19
C ASN A 43 -2.80 6.13 3.06
N GLU A 44 -1.99 7.13 3.41
CA GLU A 44 -1.32 8.00 2.45
C GLU A 44 -0.26 7.24 1.64
N LEU A 45 0.60 6.44 2.29
CA LEU A 45 1.60 5.59 1.64
C LEU A 45 0.93 4.64 0.62
N SER A 46 -0.13 3.96 1.03
CA SER A 46 -0.83 2.97 0.22
C SER A 46 -1.60 3.62 -0.93
N SER A 47 -2.26 4.75 -0.69
CA SER A 47 -3.03 5.47 -1.73
C SER A 47 -2.12 6.03 -2.81
N ARG A 48 -0.97 6.60 -2.44
CA ARG A 48 0.00 7.12 -3.41
C ARG A 48 0.64 6.00 -4.21
N LEU A 49 0.90 4.84 -3.59
CA LEU A 49 1.40 3.65 -4.26
C LEU A 49 0.40 3.16 -5.31
N ALA A 50 -0.89 3.12 -4.94
CA ALA A 50 -1.97 2.76 -5.85
C ALA A 50 -2.10 3.71 -7.04
N VAL A 51 -1.96 5.02 -6.84
CA VAL A 51 -1.94 6.01 -7.94
C VAL A 51 -0.79 5.74 -8.91
N ASP A 52 0.41 5.47 -8.39
CA ASP A 52 1.58 5.23 -9.22
C ASP A 52 1.54 3.87 -9.94
N PHE A 53 0.95 2.85 -9.31
CA PHE A 53 0.61 1.58 -9.96
C PHE A 53 -0.41 1.75 -11.09
N LEU A 54 -1.49 2.51 -10.83
CA LEU A 54 -2.54 2.74 -11.82
C LEU A 54 -2.03 3.54 -13.03
N SER A 55 -1.12 4.49 -12.81
CA SER A 55 -0.48 5.25 -13.90
C SER A 55 0.58 4.45 -14.68
N GLY A 56 0.98 3.28 -14.19
CA GLY A 56 2.05 2.47 -14.77
C GLY A 56 3.46 2.98 -14.45
N SER A 57 3.59 3.92 -13.50
CA SER A 57 4.89 4.45 -13.06
C SER A 57 5.64 3.47 -12.16
N LEU A 58 4.91 2.59 -11.46
CA LEU A 58 5.45 1.48 -10.67
C LEU A 58 4.92 0.14 -11.18
N THR A 59 5.77 -0.89 -11.11
CA THR A 59 5.39 -2.25 -11.49
C THR A 59 4.55 -2.90 -10.41
N TYR A 60 3.77 -3.93 -10.79
CA TYR A 60 3.06 -4.78 -9.84
C TYR A 60 4.02 -5.32 -8.76
N ASP A 61 5.12 -5.97 -9.17
CA ASP A 61 6.08 -6.60 -8.25
C ASP A 61 6.63 -5.65 -7.18
N PHE A 62 6.90 -4.38 -7.54
CA PHE A 62 7.36 -3.40 -6.57
C PHE A 62 6.24 -3.00 -5.61
N CYS A 63 5.04 -2.73 -6.13
CA CYS A 63 3.92 -2.35 -5.29
C CYS A 63 3.49 -3.47 -4.34
N ASP A 64 3.54 -4.71 -4.82
CA ASP A 64 3.27 -5.92 -4.05
C ASP A 64 4.28 -6.08 -2.89
N GLN A 65 5.58 -5.93 -3.14
CA GLN A 65 6.59 -5.94 -2.09
C GLN A 65 6.38 -4.82 -1.05
N VAL A 66 6.09 -3.60 -1.50
CA VAL A 66 5.84 -2.47 -0.61
C VAL A 66 4.64 -2.74 0.30
N ILE A 67 3.49 -3.13 -0.28
CA ILE A 67 2.25 -3.28 0.49
C ILE A 67 2.31 -4.49 1.43
N ASN A 68 2.98 -5.58 1.03
CA ASN A 68 3.31 -6.69 1.90
C ASN A 68 4.25 -6.24 3.04
N GLY A 69 5.21 -5.37 2.76
CA GLY A 69 6.08 -4.76 3.77
C GLY A 69 5.37 -3.86 4.77
N LEU A 70 4.20 -3.31 4.44
CA LEU A 70 3.37 -2.51 5.37
C LEU A 70 2.42 -3.36 6.23
N PHE A 71 2.29 -4.66 5.95
CA PHE A 71 1.26 -5.51 6.54
C PHE A 71 1.34 -5.58 8.08
N ASP A 72 2.54 -5.72 8.65
CA ASP A 72 2.72 -5.78 10.10
C ASP A 72 2.23 -4.50 10.78
N ALA A 73 2.59 -3.32 10.27
CA ALA A 73 2.09 -2.04 10.80
C ALA A 73 0.56 -1.89 10.64
N ILE A 74 0.00 -2.30 9.51
CA ILE A 74 -1.45 -2.26 9.26
C ILE A 74 -2.20 -3.15 10.25
N THR A 75 -1.71 -4.36 10.49
CA THR A 75 -2.34 -5.33 11.39
C THR A 75 -2.18 -4.95 12.85
N ASP A 76 -1.01 -4.45 13.27
CA ASP A 76 -0.78 -3.97 14.64
C ASP A 76 -1.77 -2.85 15.01
N LEU A 77 -2.05 -1.92 14.10
CA LEU A 77 -3.08 -0.89 14.30
C LEU A 77 -4.49 -1.47 14.33
N GLY A 78 -4.82 -2.35 13.38
CA GLY A 78 -6.16 -2.94 13.26
C GLY A 78 -6.52 -3.93 14.37
N ILE A 79 -5.55 -4.47 15.09
CA ILE A 79 -5.79 -5.28 16.30
C ILE A 79 -6.19 -4.39 17.48
N GLN A 80 -5.63 -3.18 17.56
CA GLN A 80 -5.87 -2.24 18.66
C GLN A 80 -7.05 -1.30 18.40
N ASN A 81 -7.34 -1.02 17.13
CA ASN A 81 -8.35 -0.05 16.66
C ASN A 81 -9.07 -0.58 15.40
N GLU A 82 -9.68 0.30 14.61
CA GLU A 82 -10.14 -0.04 13.26
C GLU A 82 -8.94 -0.20 12.32
N PHE A 83 -9.05 -1.11 11.34
CA PHE A 83 -8.02 -1.25 10.31
C PHE A 83 -7.88 0.06 9.50
N PRO A 84 -6.66 0.52 9.19
CA PRO A 84 -6.47 1.70 8.38
C PRO A 84 -6.98 1.44 6.95
N GLU A 85 -7.94 2.26 6.51
CA GLU A 85 -8.51 2.21 5.16
C GLU A 85 -8.21 3.52 4.41
N PRO A 86 -7.73 3.45 3.14
CA PRO A 86 -7.78 2.29 2.26
C PRO A 86 -6.58 1.33 2.34
N ALA A 87 -5.62 1.51 3.27
CA ALA A 87 -4.40 0.70 3.30
C ALA A 87 -4.68 -0.81 3.35
N PHE A 88 -5.58 -1.25 4.23
CA PHE A 88 -5.92 -2.66 4.37
C PHE A 88 -6.71 -3.21 3.16
N ALA A 89 -7.63 -2.44 2.58
CA ALA A 89 -8.29 -2.83 1.34
C ALA A 89 -7.29 -2.99 0.18
N LEU A 90 -6.33 -2.08 0.05
CA LEU A 90 -5.29 -2.15 -0.98
C LEU A 90 -4.39 -3.36 -0.78
N TYR A 91 -3.92 -3.62 0.45
CA TYR A 91 -3.18 -4.85 0.76
C TYR A 91 -3.89 -6.11 0.24
N LYS A 92 -5.18 -6.28 0.56
CA LYS A 92 -5.96 -7.44 0.08
C LYS A 92 -6.09 -7.51 -1.45
N ALA A 93 -6.08 -6.37 -2.13
CA ALA A 93 -6.18 -6.33 -3.60
C ALA A 93 -4.87 -6.77 -4.27
N PHE A 94 -3.73 -6.40 -3.70
CA PHE A 94 -2.42 -6.85 -4.17
C PHE A 94 -2.19 -8.32 -3.83
N ASP A 95 -2.47 -8.79 -2.60
CA ASP A 95 -2.35 -10.20 -2.21
C ASP A 95 -3.15 -11.16 -3.14
N GLN A 96 -4.33 -10.74 -3.61
CA GLN A 96 -5.11 -11.52 -4.59
C GLN A 96 -4.50 -11.60 -6.00
N GLY A 97 -3.57 -10.70 -6.31
CA GLY A 97 -2.82 -10.63 -7.57
C GLY A 97 -1.62 -11.55 -7.64
N GLU A 98 -1.21 -12.17 -6.54
CA GLU A 98 -0.02 -13.05 -6.52
C GLU A 98 -0.28 -14.40 -7.23
N TRP A 99 -1.56 -14.78 -7.35
CA TRP A 99 -1.94 -16.15 -7.73
C TRP A 99 -2.57 -16.22 -9.12
N VAL A 100 -1.91 -16.97 -10.01
CA VAL A 100 -2.52 -17.45 -11.25
C VAL A 100 -3.63 -18.43 -10.89
N ARG A 101 -4.84 -18.21 -11.40
CA ARG A 101 -5.97 -19.12 -11.17
C ARG A 101 -5.90 -20.28 -12.17
N GLN A 102 -6.41 -21.45 -11.76
CA GLN A 102 -6.38 -22.66 -12.60
C GLN A 102 -7.05 -22.48 -13.97
N ASP A 103 -8.09 -21.65 -14.02
CA ASP A 103 -8.84 -21.36 -15.25
C ASP A 103 -8.25 -20.18 -16.05
N ASP A 104 -7.11 -19.62 -15.65
CA ASP A 104 -6.45 -18.56 -16.39
C ASP A 104 -5.80 -19.09 -17.68
N PRO A 105 -6.03 -18.43 -18.82
CA PRO A 105 -5.26 -18.70 -20.02
C PRO A 105 -3.75 -18.56 -19.77
N PRO A 106 -2.89 -19.32 -20.48
CA PRO A 106 -1.45 -19.15 -20.41
C PRO A 106 -1.02 -17.71 -20.72
N GLY A 107 -0.11 -17.16 -19.92
CA GLY A 107 0.45 -15.83 -20.13
C GLY A 107 -0.41 -14.67 -19.61
N ILE A 108 -1.48 -14.95 -18.85
CA ILE A 108 -2.19 -13.91 -18.09
C ILE A 108 -1.29 -13.40 -16.95
N ASP A 109 -1.21 -12.08 -16.84
CA ASP A 109 -0.69 -11.37 -15.68
C ASP A 109 -1.82 -11.25 -14.63
N PRO A 110 -1.72 -11.92 -13.47
CA PRO A 110 -2.78 -11.89 -12.47
C PRO A 110 -2.87 -10.52 -11.75
N GLY A 111 -1.78 -9.76 -11.64
CA GLY A 111 -1.82 -8.40 -11.11
C GLY A 111 -2.66 -7.47 -12.00
N GLU A 112 -2.50 -7.58 -13.32
CA GLU A 112 -3.32 -6.84 -14.27
C GLU A 112 -4.78 -7.32 -14.28
N LYS A 113 -5.02 -8.64 -14.20
CA LYS A 113 -6.37 -9.20 -14.28
C LYS A 113 -7.18 -9.00 -12.99
N TYR A 114 -6.55 -9.08 -11.82
CA TYR A 114 -7.24 -9.15 -10.53
C TYR A 114 -6.94 -7.98 -9.61
N THR A 115 -5.71 -7.48 -9.56
CA THR A 115 -5.35 -6.35 -8.68
C THR A 115 -5.81 -5.04 -9.28
N ARG A 116 -5.50 -4.75 -10.55
CA ARG A 116 -5.82 -3.45 -11.17
C ARG A 116 -7.31 -3.07 -11.09
N PRO A 117 -8.28 -3.94 -11.40
CA PRO A 117 -9.70 -3.59 -11.27
C PRO A 117 -10.12 -3.30 -9.82
N GLN A 118 -9.58 -4.05 -8.86
CA GLN A 118 -9.87 -3.84 -7.44
C GLN A 118 -9.29 -2.53 -6.93
N VAL A 119 -8.04 -2.22 -7.29
CA VAL A 119 -7.41 -0.95 -6.94
C VAL A 119 -8.21 0.23 -7.49
N VAL A 120 -8.70 0.17 -8.74
CA VAL A 120 -9.59 1.20 -9.29
C VAL A 120 -10.86 1.36 -8.45
N ALA A 121 -11.52 0.25 -8.08
CA ALA A 121 -12.74 0.30 -7.29
C ALA A 121 -12.51 0.84 -5.87
N ILE A 122 -11.40 0.47 -5.24
CA ILE A 122 -10.99 0.98 -3.92
C ILE A 122 -10.71 2.48 -4.02
N MET A 123 -9.87 2.91 -4.95
CA MET A 123 -9.52 4.32 -5.11
C MET A 123 -10.76 5.18 -5.42
N ALA A 124 -11.74 4.67 -6.17
CA ALA A 124 -13.01 5.38 -6.40
C ALA A 124 -13.91 5.48 -5.15
N ARG A 125 -13.79 4.55 -4.20
CA ARG A 125 -14.57 4.54 -2.95
C ARG A 125 -14.04 5.52 -1.91
N PHE A 126 -12.73 5.78 -1.93
CA PHE A 126 -12.02 6.58 -0.93
C PHE A 126 -11.48 7.93 -1.49
N ALA A 127 -11.91 8.31 -2.70
CA ALA A 127 -11.58 9.60 -3.35
C ALA A 127 -12.39 10.79 -2.82
#